data_AF-A0A5K1BWH7-F1
#
_entry.id   AF-A0A5K1BWH7-F1
#
_cell.length_a   1.000
_cell.length_b   1.000
_cell.length_c   1.000
_cell.angle_alpha   90.00
_cell.angle_beta   90.00
_cell.angle_gamma   90.00
#
_symmetry.space_group_name_H-M   'P 1'
#
loop_
_entity.id
_entity.type
_entity.pdbx_description
1 polymer ?
#
loop_
_entity_poly.entity_id
_entity_poly.type
_entity_poly.pdbx_seq_one_letter_code
_entity_poly.pdbx_strand_id
1 'polypeptide(L)'
;CFFALKVWHAQNAGAAAVLVADDTEEPLITMDSPKEEDEALKFIENITIPSALISKAFGNELKKAIGHGEMVNVNLDWREAVPHPDNRVEYELWTSSNDECGPKCDMLMGFVKDFRGAAQILEKGGYSQFTPHYITWYCPKAFVLSKQCKSQCINHGRYCAPDPEQDFSRGYNGKDVVIENLRQLCVFRVANESRRPWVWWDYATDFQIRCPMKEKKYNRECADNVIKSL
;
A
#
# COMPACT_ATOMS: atom_id res chain seq x y z
N CYS A 1 11.06 -12.01 -16.84
CA CYS A 1 9.74 -11.36 -16.94
C CYS A 1 9.16 -11.17 -15.54
N PHE A 2 8.34 -10.14 -15.36
CA PHE A 2 7.74 -9.78 -14.07
C PHE A 2 6.60 -10.73 -13.67
N PHE A 3 6.25 -10.70 -12.39
CA PHE A 3 5.28 -11.62 -11.77
C PHE A 3 3.92 -11.60 -12.48
N ALA A 4 3.34 -10.42 -12.69
CA ALA A 4 2.03 -10.28 -13.33
C ALA A 4 2.01 -10.89 -14.75
N LEU A 5 3.08 -10.76 -15.54
CA LEU A 5 3.15 -11.37 -16.87
C LEU A 5 3.16 -12.90 -16.82
N LYS A 6 3.88 -13.48 -15.86
CA LYS A 6 3.89 -14.94 -15.66
C LYS A 6 2.49 -15.44 -15.34
N VAL A 7 1.81 -14.78 -14.40
CA VAL A 7 0.45 -15.14 -13.97
C VAL A 7 -0.55 -14.98 -15.12
N TRP A 8 -0.47 -13.89 -15.87
CA TRP A 8 -1.30 -13.65 -17.05
C TRP A 8 -1.16 -14.76 -18.12
N HIS A 9 0.07 -15.16 -18.45
CA HIS A 9 0.28 -16.24 -19.41
C HIS A 9 -0.24 -17.59 -18.90
N ALA A 10 -0.05 -17.89 -17.62
CA ALA A 10 -0.57 -19.11 -17.02
C ALA A 10 -2.11 -19.14 -17.02
N GLN A 11 -2.75 -18.01 -16.70
CA GLN A 11 -4.19 -17.85 -16.79
C GLN A 11 -4.71 -18.11 -18.20
N ASN A 12 -4.09 -17.51 -19.21
CA ASN A 12 -4.46 -17.72 -20.62
C ASN A 12 -4.21 -19.16 -21.10
N ALA A 13 -3.31 -19.90 -20.45
CA ALA A 13 -3.08 -21.32 -20.68
C ALA A 13 -4.09 -22.23 -19.93
N GLY A 14 -5.02 -21.66 -19.17
CA GLY A 14 -6.05 -22.39 -18.43
C GLY A 14 -5.63 -22.85 -17.03
N ALA A 15 -4.57 -22.30 -16.45
CA ALA A 15 -4.20 -22.58 -15.07
C ALA A 15 -5.26 -22.04 -14.10
N ALA A 16 -5.58 -22.80 -13.05
CA ALA A 16 -6.52 -22.38 -12.00
C ALA A 16 -5.85 -21.52 -10.91
N ALA A 17 -4.54 -21.65 -10.73
CA ALA A 17 -3.73 -20.89 -9.79
C ALA A 17 -2.24 -20.94 -10.21
N VAL A 18 -1.42 -20.04 -9.67
CA VAL A 18 0.02 -19.98 -9.98
C VAL A 18 0.84 -19.92 -8.70
N LEU A 19 1.82 -20.81 -8.59
CA LEU A 19 2.91 -20.72 -7.61
C LEU A 19 4.18 -20.29 -8.33
N VAL A 20 4.72 -19.13 -7.97
CA VAL A 20 6.01 -18.67 -8.48
C VAL A 20 7.06 -18.97 -7.42
N ALA A 21 7.96 -19.89 -7.73
CA ALA A 21 9.08 -20.20 -6.84
C ALA A 21 10.19 -19.17 -6.98
N ASP A 22 10.66 -18.69 -5.83
CA ASP A 22 11.85 -17.84 -5.74
C ASP A 22 13.08 -18.54 -6.35
N ASP A 23 13.95 -17.75 -6.97
CA ASP A 23 15.22 -18.23 -7.52
C ASP A 23 16.38 -18.13 -6.52
N THR A 24 16.17 -17.42 -5.41
CA THR A 24 17.15 -17.16 -4.35
C THR A 24 16.69 -17.72 -3.00
N GLU A 25 17.63 -18.08 -2.13
CA GLU A 25 17.31 -18.57 -0.79
C GLU A 25 17.28 -17.37 0.17
N GLU A 26 16.12 -16.72 0.27
CA GLU A 26 15.91 -15.52 1.09
C GLU A 26 14.50 -15.48 1.71
N PRO A 27 14.27 -14.64 2.75
CA PRO A 27 12.92 -14.38 3.23
C PRO A 27 12.05 -13.81 2.11
N LEU A 28 10.82 -14.31 1.98
CA LEU A 28 9.88 -13.82 0.97
C LEU A 28 9.62 -12.33 1.15
N ILE A 29 9.86 -11.56 0.09
CA ILE A 29 9.52 -10.14 0.01
C ILE A 29 8.41 -9.95 -1.03
N THR A 30 7.59 -8.91 -0.84
CA THR A 30 6.60 -8.51 -1.84
C THR A 30 7.35 -8.12 -3.11
N MET A 31 7.09 -8.81 -4.22
CA MET A 31 7.70 -8.47 -5.50
C MET A 31 7.11 -7.17 -6.04
N ASP A 32 7.71 -6.06 -5.65
CA ASP A 32 7.46 -4.73 -6.23
C ASP A 32 8.75 -4.25 -6.93
N SER A 33 8.71 -4.21 -8.26
CA SER A 33 9.83 -3.83 -9.12
C SER A 33 9.55 -2.45 -9.72
N PRO A 34 10.22 -1.37 -9.24
CA PRO A 34 9.90 0.01 -9.63
C PRO A 34 10.16 0.34 -11.11
N LYS A 35 10.91 -0.50 -11.84
CA LYS A 35 11.28 -0.23 -13.25
C LYS A 35 10.22 -0.71 -14.26
N GLU A 36 9.16 -1.36 -13.81
CA GLU A 36 8.35 -2.27 -14.64
C GLU A 36 6.83 -2.00 -14.55
N GLU A 37 6.45 -0.85 -14.00
CA GLU A 37 5.07 -0.59 -13.52
C GLU A 37 4.04 -0.36 -14.62
N ASP A 38 4.36 0.40 -15.68
CA ASP A 38 3.37 0.76 -16.71
C ASP A 38 2.90 -0.44 -17.56
N GLU A 39 3.80 -1.40 -17.83
CA GLU A 39 3.42 -2.62 -18.54
C GLU A 39 2.73 -3.62 -17.60
N ALA A 40 3.19 -3.73 -16.35
CA ALA A 40 2.61 -4.63 -15.36
C ALA A 40 1.15 -4.28 -15.02
N LEU A 41 0.81 -2.99 -14.92
CA LEU A 41 -0.55 -2.53 -14.63
C LEU A 41 -1.60 -3.08 -15.59
N LYS A 42 -1.28 -3.20 -16.89
CA LYS A 42 -2.19 -3.75 -17.92
C LYS A 42 -2.59 -5.20 -17.65
N PHE A 43 -1.71 -5.96 -17.00
CA PHE A 43 -1.96 -7.36 -16.67
C PHE A 43 -2.67 -7.49 -15.33
N ILE A 44 -2.30 -6.67 -14.33
CA ILE A 44 -2.85 -6.74 -12.97
C ILE A 44 -4.37 -6.59 -12.97
N GLU A 45 -4.93 -5.67 -13.75
CA GLU A 45 -6.39 -5.45 -13.84
C GLU A 45 -7.17 -6.67 -14.37
N ASN A 46 -6.52 -7.56 -15.13
CA ASN A 46 -7.17 -8.67 -15.83
C ASN A 46 -6.83 -10.05 -15.24
N ILE A 47 -5.97 -10.12 -14.23
CA ILE A 47 -5.65 -11.37 -13.52
C ILE A 47 -6.78 -11.68 -12.53
N THR A 48 -7.38 -12.86 -12.65
CA THR A 48 -8.48 -13.35 -11.82
C THR A 48 -8.14 -14.62 -11.06
N ILE A 49 -7.05 -15.30 -11.42
CA ILE A 49 -6.60 -16.52 -10.73
C ILE A 49 -5.73 -16.19 -9.52
N PRO A 50 -5.83 -16.97 -8.43
CA PRO A 50 -4.95 -16.79 -7.28
C PRO A 50 -3.49 -17.05 -7.65
N SER A 51 -2.60 -16.21 -7.14
CA SER A 51 -1.16 -16.34 -7.37
C SER A 51 -0.38 -16.09 -6.10
N ALA A 52 0.65 -16.91 -5.85
CA ALA A 52 1.47 -16.84 -4.65
C ALA A 52 2.95 -16.98 -5.00
N LEU A 53 3.79 -16.19 -4.31
CA LEU A 53 5.23 -16.40 -4.28
C LEU A 53 5.54 -17.44 -3.20
N ILE A 54 6.37 -18.43 -3.53
CA ILE A 54 6.82 -19.48 -2.61
C ILE A 54 8.33 -19.51 -2.53
N SER A 55 8.88 -20.02 -1.42
CA SER A 55 10.32 -20.12 -1.23
C SER A 55 10.95 -21.08 -2.25
N LYS A 56 12.23 -20.84 -2.55
CA LYS A 56 13.04 -21.72 -3.41
C LYS A 56 13.06 -23.15 -2.88
N ALA A 57 13.26 -23.32 -1.57
CA ALA A 57 13.24 -24.62 -0.91
C ALA A 57 11.93 -25.39 -1.17
N PHE A 58 10.77 -24.77 -0.92
CA PHE A 58 9.47 -25.40 -1.13
C PHE A 58 9.21 -25.69 -2.62
N GLY A 59 9.55 -24.76 -3.52
CA GLY A 59 9.45 -24.97 -4.96
C GLY A 59 10.28 -26.16 -5.46
N ASN A 60 11.46 -26.40 -4.87
CA ASN A 60 12.29 -27.56 -5.23
C ASN A 60 11.71 -28.87 -4.72
N GLU A 61 11.09 -28.89 -3.54
CA GLU A 61 10.38 -30.08 -3.03
C GLU A 61 9.22 -30.47 -3.94
N LEU A 62 8.39 -29.50 -4.37
CA LEU A 62 7.30 -29.74 -5.31
C LEU A 62 7.80 -30.31 -6.64
N LYS A 63 8.86 -29.72 -7.21
CA LYS A 63 9.47 -30.21 -8.46
C LYS A 63 10.01 -31.63 -8.32
N LYS A 64 10.60 -31.96 -7.17
CA LYS A 64 11.13 -33.31 -6.90
C LYS A 64 10.02 -34.35 -6.82
N ALA A 65 8.94 -34.05 -6.09
CA ALA A 65 7.78 -34.94 -5.98
C ALA A 65 7.14 -35.20 -7.36
N ILE A 66 6.90 -34.14 -8.14
CA ILE A 66 6.36 -34.25 -9.51
C ILE A 66 7.33 -35.02 -10.41
N GLY A 67 8.63 -34.79 -10.30
CA GLY A 67 9.67 -35.49 -11.07
C GLY A 67 9.74 -36.99 -10.79
N HIS A 68 9.28 -37.44 -9.62
CA HIS A 68 9.15 -38.85 -9.28
C HIS A 68 7.79 -39.47 -9.67
N GLY A 69 6.91 -38.69 -10.33
CA GLY A 69 5.58 -39.15 -10.73
C GLY A 69 4.56 -39.13 -9.60
N GLU A 70 4.84 -38.45 -8.49
CA GLU A 70 3.89 -38.30 -7.38
C GLU A 70 2.80 -37.29 -7.74
N MET A 71 1.56 -37.59 -7.36
CA MET A 71 0.46 -36.65 -7.44
C MET A 71 0.55 -35.66 -6.29
N VAL A 72 0.81 -34.39 -6.60
CA VAL A 72 0.90 -33.31 -5.62
C VAL A 72 -0.42 -32.54 -5.59
N ASN A 73 -1.05 -32.49 -4.41
CA ASN A 73 -2.24 -31.66 -4.18
C ASN A 73 -1.84 -30.44 -3.37
N VAL A 74 -2.24 -29.24 -3.82
CA VAL A 74 -1.95 -27.97 -3.16
C VAL A 74 -3.26 -27.31 -2.78
N ASN A 75 -3.40 -26.97 -1.50
CA ASN A 75 -4.50 -26.15 -1.01
C ASN A 75 -3.99 -24.73 -0.76
N LEU A 76 -4.61 -23.74 -1.41
CA LEU A 76 -4.36 -22.32 -1.14
C LEU A 76 -5.47 -21.83 -0.21
N ASP A 77 -5.14 -21.73 1.08
CA ASP A 77 -6.08 -21.28 2.10
C ASP A 77 -5.76 -19.86 2.57
N TRP A 78 -6.63 -18.93 2.22
CA TRP A 78 -6.52 -17.52 2.62
C TRP A 78 -7.25 -17.25 3.94
N ARG A 79 -7.91 -18.25 4.54
CA ARG A 79 -8.66 -18.09 5.80
C ARG A 79 -7.74 -17.89 7.00
N GLU A 80 -6.57 -18.53 7.01
CA GLU A 80 -5.53 -18.33 8.02
C GLU A 80 -4.73 -17.03 7.83
N ALA A 81 -4.85 -16.37 6.67
CA ALA A 81 -4.26 -15.04 6.46
C ALA A 81 -4.96 -13.93 7.28
N VAL A 82 -6.02 -14.30 8.02
CA VAL A 82 -6.73 -13.42 8.92
C VAL A 82 -6.76 -14.04 10.33
N PRO A 83 -5.67 -13.96 11.10
CA PRO A 83 -5.68 -14.37 12.49
C PRO A 83 -6.77 -13.60 13.25
N HIS A 84 -7.75 -14.32 13.80
CA HIS A 84 -8.84 -13.73 14.59
C HIS A 84 -8.94 -14.37 15.99
N PRO A 85 -7.88 -14.26 16.83
CA PRO A 85 -7.85 -14.89 18.16
C PRO A 85 -9.01 -14.46 19.06
N ASP A 86 -9.66 -13.32 18.77
CA ASP A 86 -10.80 -12.75 19.47
C ASP A 86 -12.04 -12.50 18.58
N ASN A 87 -12.21 -13.25 17.48
CA ASN A 87 -13.28 -13.07 16.48
C ASN A 87 -13.28 -11.69 15.78
N ARG A 88 -12.17 -10.95 15.85
CA ARG A 88 -11.96 -9.69 15.16
C ARG A 88 -10.93 -9.88 14.04
N VAL A 89 -11.18 -9.25 12.89
CA VAL A 89 -10.25 -9.22 11.76
C VAL A 89 -9.29 -8.06 11.92
N GLU A 90 -8.01 -8.35 12.11
CA GLU A 90 -6.95 -7.33 12.13
C GLU A 90 -6.42 -7.12 10.71
N TYR A 91 -6.37 -5.87 10.27
CA TYR A 91 -5.86 -5.53 8.94
C TYR A 91 -5.14 -4.19 8.92
N GLU A 92 -4.18 -4.08 8.01
CA GLU A 92 -3.35 -2.90 7.84
C GLU A 92 -3.53 -2.33 6.43
N LEU A 93 -3.44 -1.00 6.31
CA LEU A 93 -3.40 -0.32 5.01
C LEU A 93 -2.09 0.44 4.87
N TRP A 94 -1.26 0.04 3.91
CA TRP A 94 -0.05 0.73 3.52
C TRP A 94 -0.37 1.73 2.41
N THR A 95 -0.22 3.02 2.69
CA THR A 95 -0.75 4.10 1.86
C THR A 95 0.18 5.33 1.81
N SER A 96 -0.25 6.36 1.09
CA SER A 96 0.37 7.67 0.99
C SER A 96 -0.75 8.71 0.82
N SER A 97 -0.58 9.88 1.41
CA SER A 97 -1.49 11.03 1.20
C SER A 97 -1.20 11.81 -0.08
N ASN A 98 -0.24 11.37 -0.90
CA ASN A 98 0.02 11.95 -2.21
C ASN A 98 -1.20 11.70 -3.13
N ASP A 99 -1.66 12.73 -3.84
CA ASP A 99 -2.79 12.69 -4.78
C ASP A 99 -2.39 13.02 -6.24
N GLU A 100 -1.10 13.22 -6.53
CA GLU A 100 -0.60 13.63 -7.86
C GLU A 100 0.28 12.58 -8.57
N CYS A 101 0.45 11.38 -8.02
CA CYS A 101 1.29 10.32 -8.63
C CYS A 101 0.61 9.53 -9.75
N GLY A 102 -0.39 10.10 -10.42
CA GLY A 102 -1.12 9.47 -11.53
C GLY A 102 -2.06 8.33 -11.12
N PRO A 103 -2.30 7.33 -11.98
CA PRO A 103 -3.32 6.29 -11.78
C PRO A 103 -3.23 5.53 -10.45
N LYS A 104 -2.02 5.40 -9.89
CA LYS A 104 -1.83 4.75 -8.59
C LYS A 104 -2.41 5.55 -7.44
N CYS A 105 -2.18 6.86 -7.43
CA CYS A 105 -2.76 7.75 -6.44
C CYS A 105 -4.28 7.79 -6.61
N ASP A 106 -4.78 7.84 -7.86
CA ASP A 106 -6.22 7.78 -8.14
C ASP A 106 -6.86 6.49 -7.62
N MET A 107 -6.22 5.34 -7.83
CA MET A 107 -6.69 4.03 -7.33
C MET A 107 -6.70 3.98 -5.80
N LEU A 108 -5.65 4.49 -5.15
CA LEU A 108 -5.54 4.54 -3.70
C LEU A 108 -6.59 5.45 -3.06
N MET A 109 -6.79 6.64 -3.63
CA MET A 109 -7.85 7.57 -3.23
C MET A 109 -9.24 6.95 -3.44
N GLY A 110 -9.45 6.29 -4.58
CA GLY A 110 -10.67 5.56 -4.88
C GLY A 110 -10.97 4.49 -3.82
N PHE A 111 -9.98 3.66 -3.49
CA PHE A 111 -10.11 2.64 -2.45
C PHE A 111 -10.48 3.23 -1.10
N VAL A 112 -9.77 4.26 -0.62
CA VAL A 112 -10.05 4.89 0.69
C VAL A 112 -11.46 5.45 0.73
N LYS A 113 -11.89 6.12 -0.34
CA LYS A 113 -13.24 6.68 -0.47
C LYS A 113 -14.32 5.60 -0.48
N ASP A 114 -14.15 4.57 -1.31
CA ASP A 114 -15.18 3.55 -1.53
C ASP A 114 -15.28 2.58 -0.34
N PHE A 115 -14.14 2.27 0.29
CA PHE A 115 -14.08 1.36 1.44
C PHE A 115 -14.47 2.03 2.77
N ARG A 116 -14.41 3.36 2.88
CA ARG A 116 -14.75 4.12 4.10
C ARG A 116 -16.03 3.60 4.76
N GLY A 117 -17.14 3.51 4.04
CA GLY A 117 -18.42 3.10 4.61
C GLY A 117 -18.38 1.69 5.23
N ALA A 118 -17.78 0.73 4.52
CA ALA A 118 -17.61 -0.63 4.99
C ALA A 118 -16.70 -0.70 6.22
N ALA A 119 -15.55 -0.01 6.17
CA ALA A 119 -14.60 0.04 7.27
C ALA A 119 -15.24 0.59 8.56
N GLN A 120 -15.99 1.70 8.44
CA GLN A 120 -16.67 2.29 9.60
C GLN A 120 -17.73 1.36 10.21
N ILE A 121 -18.48 0.61 9.39
CA ILE A 121 -19.47 -0.35 9.89
C ILE A 121 -18.78 -1.48 10.64
N LEU A 122 -17.71 -2.04 10.07
CA LEU A 122 -16.95 -3.14 10.66
C LEU A 122 -16.28 -2.72 11.98
N GLU A 123 -15.65 -1.55 12.02
CA GLU A 123 -14.98 -1.04 13.23
C GLU A 123 -15.97 -0.66 14.33
N LYS A 124 -17.08 0.03 13.99
CA LYS A 124 -18.14 0.36 14.97
C LYS A 124 -18.83 -0.88 15.51
N GLY A 125 -18.92 -1.94 14.71
CA GLY A 125 -19.46 -3.24 15.11
C GLY A 125 -18.47 -4.09 15.92
N GLY A 126 -17.21 -3.68 16.04
CA GLY A 126 -16.16 -4.44 16.72
C GLY A 126 -15.69 -5.68 15.94
N TYR A 127 -16.03 -5.78 14.66
CA TYR A 127 -15.68 -6.92 13.80
C TYR A 127 -14.27 -6.82 13.23
N SER A 128 -13.68 -5.61 13.20
CA SER A 128 -12.34 -5.40 12.70
C SER A 128 -11.52 -4.43 13.55
N GLN A 129 -10.18 -4.55 13.44
CA GLN A 129 -9.22 -3.59 13.95
C GLN A 129 -8.28 -3.18 12.83
N PHE A 130 -8.32 -1.90 12.53
CA PHE A 130 -7.61 -1.28 11.43
C PHE A 130 -6.36 -0.55 11.93
N THR A 131 -5.25 -0.61 11.19
CA THR A 131 -4.09 0.26 11.41
C THR A 131 -3.55 0.84 10.09
N PRO A 132 -3.48 2.18 9.93
CA PRO A 132 -2.87 2.80 8.77
C PRO A 132 -1.33 2.88 8.89
N HIS A 133 -0.65 2.59 7.80
CA HIS A 133 0.80 2.73 7.63
C HIS A 133 1.10 3.62 6.43
N TYR A 134 2.13 4.45 6.53
CA TYR A 134 2.54 5.33 5.44
C TYR A 134 3.90 4.97 4.91
N ILE A 135 3.96 4.80 3.59
CA ILE A 135 5.20 4.51 2.88
C ILE A 135 6.11 5.73 2.97
N THR A 136 7.38 5.52 3.31
CA THR A 136 8.38 6.58 3.40
C THR A 136 9.70 6.12 2.83
N TRP A 137 10.40 7.06 2.19
CA TRP A 137 11.77 6.89 1.75
C TRP A 137 12.73 7.56 2.73
N TYR A 138 14.02 7.32 2.51
CA TYR A 138 15.07 7.99 3.26
C TYR A 138 16.09 8.58 2.28
N CYS A 139 16.77 9.62 2.75
CA CYS A 139 17.84 10.27 2.05
C CYS A 139 19.18 9.81 2.66
N PRO A 140 20.10 9.25 1.86
CA PRO A 140 21.38 8.79 2.39
C PRO A 140 22.19 9.93 3.02
N LYS A 141 22.94 9.62 4.09
CA LYS A 141 23.69 10.60 4.89
C LYS A 141 24.56 11.55 4.06
N ALA A 142 25.18 11.05 3.00
CA ALA A 142 26.02 11.84 2.10
C ALA A 142 25.27 12.98 1.38
N PHE A 143 23.94 12.83 1.22
CA PHE A 143 23.10 13.78 0.47
C PHE A 143 22.20 14.63 1.37
N VAL A 144 22.29 14.52 2.70
CA VAL A 144 21.40 15.23 3.64
C VAL A 144 21.42 16.76 3.46
N LEU A 145 22.55 17.31 3.02
CA LEU A 145 22.70 18.74 2.77
C LEU A 145 22.24 19.19 1.38
N SER A 146 21.97 18.27 0.46
CA SER A 146 21.51 18.56 -0.90
C SER A 146 20.16 19.27 -0.91
N LYS A 147 19.90 20.05 -1.96
CA LYS A 147 18.62 20.75 -2.12
C LYS A 147 17.45 19.76 -2.20
N GLN A 148 17.64 18.66 -2.92
CA GLN A 148 16.65 17.60 -3.11
C GLN A 148 16.28 16.95 -1.78
N CYS A 149 17.27 16.57 -0.97
CA CYS A 149 16.98 15.97 0.33
C CYS A 149 16.25 16.93 1.27
N LYS A 150 16.67 18.21 1.29
CA LYS A 150 16.02 19.23 2.11
C LYS A 150 14.59 19.56 1.66
N SER A 151 14.29 19.46 0.36
CA SER A 151 12.94 19.71 -0.14
C SER A 151 12.01 18.52 0.04
N GLN A 152 12.51 17.30 -0.09
CA GLN A 152 11.69 16.09 -0.11
C GLN A 152 11.55 15.38 1.25
N CYS A 153 12.36 15.77 2.23
CA CYS A 153 12.45 15.06 3.51
C CYS A 153 12.26 15.96 4.73
N ILE A 154 11.83 15.34 5.83
CA ILE A 154 11.88 15.89 7.18
C ILE A 154 12.89 15.12 8.04
N ASN A 155 13.12 15.60 9.26
CA ASN A 155 13.98 14.95 10.25
C ASN A 155 15.35 14.54 9.70
N HIS A 156 16.08 15.50 9.12
CA HIS A 156 17.44 15.31 8.59
C HIS A 156 17.55 14.16 7.57
N GLY A 157 16.54 13.98 6.70
CA GLY A 157 16.55 12.96 5.65
C GLY A 157 16.04 11.59 6.09
N ARG A 158 15.57 11.44 7.33
CA ARG A 158 15.07 10.14 7.82
C ARG A 158 13.72 9.74 7.22
N TYR A 159 12.87 10.71 6.95
CA TYR A 159 11.53 10.47 6.39
C TYR A 159 11.33 11.37 5.19
N CYS A 160 11.13 10.74 4.03
CA CYS A 160 11.00 11.39 2.73
C CYS A 160 9.79 10.82 1.99
N ALA A 161 9.35 11.56 0.98
CA ALA A 161 8.48 11.05 -0.08
C ALA A 161 9.06 11.50 -1.43
N PRO A 162 8.74 10.78 -2.53
CA PRO A 162 8.98 11.31 -3.87
C PRO A 162 8.27 12.65 -4.06
N ASP A 163 8.78 13.44 -4.99
CA ASP A 163 8.11 14.65 -5.42
C ASP A 163 6.78 14.28 -6.09
N PRO A 164 5.63 14.84 -5.65
CA PRO A 164 4.30 14.45 -6.13
C PRO A 164 4.16 14.44 -7.64
N GLU A 165 4.69 15.48 -8.30
CA GLU A 165 4.59 15.70 -9.74
C GLU A 165 5.88 15.28 -10.48
N GLN A 166 6.83 14.67 -9.76
CA GLN A 166 8.18 14.35 -10.23
C GLN A 166 8.95 15.57 -10.80
N ASP A 167 8.63 16.76 -10.30
CA ASP A 167 9.22 18.02 -10.79
C ASP A 167 9.56 18.95 -9.61
N PHE A 168 10.82 18.89 -9.18
CA PHE A 168 11.35 19.67 -8.06
C PHE A 168 11.28 21.20 -8.21
N SER A 169 10.83 21.72 -9.37
CA SER A 169 10.76 23.15 -9.65
C SER A 169 9.37 23.77 -9.40
N ARG A 170 8.33 22.96 -9.28
CA ARG A 170 6.94 23.43 -9.15
C ARG A 170 6.17 22.58 -8.14
N GLY A 171 4.99 23.08 -7.76
CA GLY A 171 4.06 22.29 -6.97
C GLY A 171 4.48 22.09 -5.52
N TYR A 172 4.01 20.98 -4.97
CA TYR A 172 4.32 20.54 -3.61
C TYR A 172 5.58 19.69 -3.59
N ASN A 173 6.25 19.63 -2.44
CA ASN A 173 7.42 18.77 -2.30
C ASN A 173 7.06 17.52 -1.50
N GLY A 174 7.89 16.48 -1.59
CA GLY A 174 7.76 15.26 -0.80
C GLY A 174 7.69 15.51 0.71
N LYS A 175 8.35 16.55 1.24
CA LYS A 175 8.22 16.90 2.67
C LYS A 175 6.78 17.22 3.07
N ASP A 176 6.01 17.83 2.16
CA ASP A 176 4.64 18.26 2.41
C ASP A 176 3.74 17.01 2.53
N VAL A 177 3.99 16.01 1.67
CA VAL A 177 3.37 14.67 1.77
C VAL A 177 3.72 13.98 3.08
N VAL A 178 5.00 13.99 3.48
CA VAL A 178 5.41 13.35 4.74
C VAL A 178 4.76 14.04 5.95
N ILE A 179 4.61 15.36 5.92
CA ILE A 179 3.92 16.12 6.98
C ILE A 179 2.44 15.73 7.05
N GLU A 180 1.76 15.57 5.92
CA GLU A 180 0.36 15.13 5.91
C GLU A 180 0.21 13.66 6.32
N ASN A 181 1.10 12.76 5.87
CA ASN A 181 1.16 11.38 6.35
C ASN A 181 1.28 11.33 7.88
N LEU A 182 2.17 12.15 8.45
CA LEU A 182 2.32 12.27 9.90
C LEU A 182 1.06 12.81 10.57
N ARG A 183 0.37 13.78 9.96
CA ARG A 183 -0.89 14.32 10.48
C ARG A 183 -1.98 13.26 10.50
N GLN A 184 -2.12 12.45 9.45
CA GLN A 184 -3.08 11.35 9.40
C GLN A 184 -2.79 10.29 10.47
N LEU A 185 -1.52 9.95 10.70
CA LEU A 185 -1.13 9.08 11.82
C LEU A 185 -1.50 9.68 13.18
N CYS A 186 -1.33 10.99 13.37
CA CYS A 186 -1.76 11.68 14.58
C CYS A 186 -3.28 11.63 14.76
N VAL A 187 -4.06 11.86 13.70
CA VAL A 187 -5.52 11.73 13.73
C VAL A 187 -5.93 10.32 14.13
N PHE A 188 -5.34 9.29 13.51
CA PHE A 188 -5.60 7.89 13.87
C PHE A 188 -5.29 7.61 15.33
N ARG A 189 -4.13 8.04 15.83
CA ARG A 189 -3.74 7.86 17.23
C ARG A 189 -4.75 8.48 18.19
N VAL A 190 -5.10 9.75 18.00
CA VAL A 190 -6.05 10.47 18.87
C VAL A 190 -7.45 9.87 18.78
N ALA A 191 -7.89 9.49 17.58
CA ALA A 191 -9.15 8.82 17.33
C ALA A 191 -9.23 7.47 18.07
N ASN A 192 -8.14 6.68 18.05
CA ASN A 192 -8.04 5.41 18.75
C ASN A 192 -8.03 5.59 20.27
N GLU A 193 -7.24 6.54 20.79
CA GLU A 193 -7.25 6.92 22.23
C GLU A 193 -8.66 7.37 22.69
N SER A 194 -9.44 7.97 21.79
CA SER A 194 -10.83 8.38 22.00
C SER A 194 -11.87 7.28 21.73
N ARG A 195 -11.44 6.04 21.43
CA ARG A 195 -12.29 4.88 21.08
C ARG A 195 -13.19 5.09 19.85
N ARG A 196 -12.73 5.88 18.90
CA ARG A 196 -13.42 6.15 17.62
C ARG A 196 -12.44 6.00 16.44
N PRO A 197 -11.74 4.86 16.28
CA PRO A 197 -10.70 4.69 15.24
C PRO A 197 -11.21 4.98 13.82
N TRP A 198 -12.51 4.75 13.57
CA TRP A 198 -13.18 4.99 12.30
C TRP A 198 -13.19 6.46 11.84
N VAL A 199 -12.86 7.41 12.73
CA VAL A 199 -12.74 8.85 12.40
C VAL A 199 -11.55 9.09 11.47
N TRP A 200 -10.53 8.22 11.47
CA TRP A 200 -9.45 8.32 10.49
C TRP A 200 -9.98 8.22 9.05
N TRP A 201 -10.95 7.33 8.78
CA TRP A 201 -11.55 7.22 7.45
C TRP A 201 -12.28 8.49 7.04
N ASP A 202 -12.95 9.17 7.98
CA ASP A 202 -13.58 10.46 7.71
C ASP A 202 -12.53 11.52 7.34
N TYR A 203 -11.47 11.65 8.15
CA TYR A 203 -10.41 12.61 7.89
C TYR A 203 -9.69 12.34 6.56
N ALA A 204 -9.25 11.10 6.32
CA ALA A 204 -8.47 10.74 5.14
C ALA A 204 -9.27 10.97 3.85
N THR A 205 -10.55 10.56 3.82
CA THR A 205 -11.43 10.81 2.68
C THR A 205 -11.74 12.30 2.50
N ASP A 206 -12.11 13.03 3.57
CA ASP A 206 -12.46 14.44 3.45
C ASP A 206 -11.25 15.30 3.08
N PHE A 207 -10.06 14.96 3.57
CA PHE A 207 -8.82 15.65 3.20
C PHE A 207 -8.52 15.47 1.71
N GLN A 208 -8.60 14.25 1.18
CA GLN A 208 -8.41 13.99 -0.26
C GLN A 208 -9.40 14.79 -1.13
N ILE A 209 -10.65 14.93 -0.68
CA ILE A 209 -11.69 15.65 -1.44
C ILE A 209 -11.49 17.17 -1.35
N ARG A 210 -11.18 17.70 -0.16
CA ARG A 210 -11.22 19.15 0.12
C ARG A 210 -9.88 19.84 -0.03
N CYS A 211 -8.78 19.10 0.06
CA CYS A 211 -7.42 19.64 0.08
C CYS A 211 -6.55 19.19 -1.12
N PRO A 212 -7.07 19.17 -2.36
CA PRO A 212 -6.30 18.63 -3.49
C PRO A 212 -5.08 19.49 -3.83
N MET A 213 -3.99 18.85 -4.25
CA MET A 213 -2.76 19.53 -4.68
C MET A 213 -2.98 20.37 -5.93
N LYS A 214 -3.74 19.88 -6.93
CA LYS A 214 -4.18 20.63 -8.12
C LYS A 214 -4.77 22.01 -7.82
N GLU A 215 -5.51 22.15 -6.72
CA GLU A 215 -6.12 23.44 -6.32
C GLU A 215 -5.26 24.23 -5.34
N LYS A 216 -4.02 23.80 -5.07
CA LYS A 216 -3.11 24.40 -4.09
C LYS A 216 -3.68 24.45 -2.66
N LYS A 217 -4.51 23.47 -2.32
CA LYS A 217 -5.14 23.34 -1.00
C LYS A 217 -4.45 22.30 -0.10
N TYR A 218 -3.43 21.63 -0.59
CA TYR A 218 -2.66 20.64 0.17
C TYR A 218 -1.77 21.30 1.21
N ASN A 219 -2.35 21.75 2.31
CA ASN A 219 -1.63 22.52 3.33
C ASN A 219 -2.27 22.35 4.71
N ARG A 220 -1.57 22.87 5.73
CA ARG A 220 -2.01 22.79 7.12
C ARG A 220 -3.38 23.45 7.35
N GLU A 221 -3.66 24.59 6.73
CA GLU A 221 -4.92 25.30 6.97
C GLU A 221 -6.11 24.48 6.50
N CYS A 222 -6.01 23.88 5.31
CA CYS A 222 -7.04 22.99 4.80
C CYS A 222 -7.21 21.76 5.70
N ALA A 223 -6.11 21.12 6.11
CA ALA A 223 -6.13 20.02 7.06
C ALA A 223 -6.83 20.37 8.38
N ASP A 224 -6.49 21.52 8.97
CA ASP A 224 -7.08 22.00 10.22
C ASP A 224 -8.59 22.26 10.05
N ASN A 225 -9.04 22.72 8.88
CA ASN A 225 -10.46 22.89 8.58
C ASN A 225 -11.19 21.55 8.41
N VAL A 226 -10.55 20.53 7.82
CA VAL A 226 -11.10 19.17 7.78
C VAL A 226 -11.27 18.62 9.20
N ILE A 227 -10.25 18.74 10.06
CA ILE A 227 -10.28 18.28 11.46
C ILE A 227 -11.45 18.93 12.22
N LYS A 228 -11.65 20.25 12.05
CA LYS A 228 -12.76 20.97 12.72
C LYS A 228 -14.15 20.50 12.29
N SER A 229 -14.27 19.80 11.16
CA SER A 229 -15.55 19.30 10.65
C SER A 229 -15.88 17.86 11.07
N LEU A 230 -14.99 17.21 11.83
CA LEU A 230 -15.13 15.83 12.33
C LEU A 230 -15.89 15.73 13.66
#